data_AF-A0A2J6J1N6-F1
#
_entry.id   AF-A0A2J6J1N6-F1
#
_cell.length_a   1.000
_cell.length_b   1.000
_cell.length_c   1.000
_cell.angle_alpha   90.00
_cell.angle_beta   90.00
_cell.angle_gamma   90.00
#
_symmetry.space_group_name_H-M   'P 1'
#
loop_
_entity.id
_entity.type
_entity.pdbx_description
1 polymer ?
#
loop_
_entity_poly.entity_id
_entity_poly.type
_entity_poly.pdbx_seq_one_letter_code
_entity_poly.pdbx_strand_id
1 'polypeptide(L)' 'KVETIQGYPTVTVAEARDLKANSSTRNEFSAVTYDIGLNERIFTERFLRRPPREIR' A
#
# COMPACT_ATOMS: atom_id res chain seq x y z
N LYS A 1 7.98 -11.58 1.24
CA LYS A 1 7.33 -12.11 2.47
C LYS A 1 5.83 -12.02 2.29
N VAL A 2 5.09 -13.08 2.63
CA VAL A 2 3.63 -13.12 2.55
C VAL A 2 3.08 -13.40 3.93
N GLU A 3 2.04 -12.66 4.32
CA GLU A 3 1.32 -12.80 5.58
C GLU A 3 -0.18 -12.84 5.29
N THR A 4 -0.95 -13.52 6.13
CA THR A 4 -2.42 -13.49 6.03
C THR A 4 -2.94 -12.38 6.94
N ILE A 5 -3.54 -11.35 6.35
CA ILE A 5 -4.07 -10.17 7.06
C ILE A 5 -5.58 -10.15 6.84
N GLN A 6 -6.35 -10.24 7.93
CA GLN A 6 -7.84 -10.28 7.90
C GLN A 6 -8.41 -11.34 6.94
N GLY A 7 -7.72 -12.48 6.81
CA GLY A 7 -8.13 -13.58 5.93
C GLY A 7 -7.62 -13.47 4.48
N TYR A 8 -6.97 -12.36 4.12
CA TYR A 8 -6.41 -12.16 2.78
C TYR A 8 -4.90 -12.46 2.77
N PRO A 9 -4.40 -13.30 1.87
CA PRO A 9 -2.96 -13.49 1.68
C PRO A 9 -2.34 -12.25 1.03
N THR A 10 -1.44 -11.58 1.75
CA THR A 10 -0.90 -10.27 1.39
C THR A 10 0.62 -10.28 1.38
N VAL A 11 1.22 -9.73 0.33
CA VAL A 11 2.68 -9.52 0.26
C VAL A 11 3.06 -8.35 1.16
N THR A 12 3.78 -8.60 2.26
CA THR A 12 4.26 -7.57 3.18
C THR A 12 5.69 -7.10 2.89
N VAL A 13 6.46 -7.89 2.15
CA VAL A 13 7.81 -7.50 1.69
C VAL A 13 7.99 -7.93 0.24
N ALA A 14 8.38 -6.99 -0.61
CA ALA A 14 8.72 -7.22 -2.01
C ALA A 14 10.10 -6.64 -2.34
N GLU A 15 10.87 -7.34 -3.15
CA GLU A 15 12.20 -6.88 -3.58
C GLU A 15 12.31 -6.98 -5.11
N ALA A 16 12.58 -5.87 -5.77
CA ALA A 16 12.90 -5.81 -7.20
C ALA A 16 14.41 -5.67 -7.35
N ARG A 17 15.02 -6.48 -8.23
CA ARG A 17 16.47 -6.47 -8.50
C ARG A 17 16.72 -6.27 -9.99
N ASP A 18 17.56 -5.30 -10.33
CA ASP A 18 18.13 -5.16 -11.67
C ASP A 18 19.52 -5.82 -11.68
N LEU A 19 19.61 -6.97 -12.35
CA LEU A 19 20.83 -7.77 -12.43
C LEU A 19 21.91 -7.13 -13.32
N LYS A 20 21.52 -6.24 -14.25
CA LYS A 20 22.47 -5.55 -15.14
C LYS A 20 23.06 -4.32 -14.47
N ALA A 21 22.20 -3.54 -13.80
CA ALA A 21 22.62 -2.34 -13.06
C ALA A 21 23.15 -2.64 -11.65
N ASN A 22 23.04 -3.89 -11.20
CA ASN A 22 23.35 -4.35 -9.84
C ASN A 22 22.66 -3.50 -8.74
N SER A 23 21.42 -3.08 -9.02
CA SER A 23 20.62 -2.28 -8.10
C SER A 23 19.43 -3.09 -7.57
N SER A 24 18.93 -2.70 -6.41
CA SER A 24 17.75 -3.33 -5.82
C SER A 24 16.86 -2.29 -5.15
N THR A 25 15.58 -2.59 -5.06
CA THR A 25 14.59 -1.81 -4.34
C THR A 25 13.75 -2.75 -3.50
N ARG A 26 13.74 -2.54 -2.18
CA ARG A 26 12.97 -3.34 -1.23
C ARG A 26 11.83 -2.50 -0.65
N ASN A 27 10.61 -2.98 -0.82
CA ASN A 27 9.39 -2.38 -0.29
C ASN A 27 8.91 -3.19 0.91
N GLU A 28 8.65 -2.51 2.02
CA GLU A 28 8.05 -3.08 3.23
C GLU A 28 6.74 -2.37 3.52
N PHE A 29 5.67 -3.15 3.63
CA PHE A 29 4.32 -2.65 3.88
C PHE A 29 3.97 -2.92 5.35
N SER A 30 3.56 -1.88 6.06
CA SER A 30 3.15 -1.92 7.46
C SER A 30 1.75 -1.32 7.64
N ALA A 31 1.10 -1.65 8.77
CA ALA A 31 -0.26 -1.18 9.11
C ALA A 31 -1.31 -1.46 8.01
N VAL A 32 -1.20 -2.60 7.32
CA VAL A 32 -2.15 -2.99 6.27
C VAL A 32 -3.48 -3.42 6.90
N THR A 33 -4.56 -2.80 6.44
CA THR A 33 -5.94 -3.13 6.80
C THR A 33 -6.84 -3.11 5.56
N TYR A 34 -7.81 -4.00 5.54
CA TYR A 34 -8.79 -4.20 4.48
C TYR A 34 -10.19 -3.79 4.95
N ASP A 35 -11.06 -3.51 3.98
CA ASP A 35 -12.49 -3.28 4.17
C ASP A 35 -12.84 -2.19 5.21
N ILE A 36 -11.99 -1.16 5.35
CA ILE A 36 -12.14 -0.08 6.34
C ILE A 36 -13.24 0.96 6.02
N GLY A 37 -14.11 0.70 5.04
CA GLY A 37 -15.22 1.58 4.70
C GLY A 37 -14.81 2.92 4.10
N LEU A 38 -13.77 2.94 3.25
CA LEU A 38 -13.34 4.18 2.58
C LEU A 38 -14.45 4.77 1.70
N ASN A 39 -14.74 6.05 1.90
CA ASN A 39 -15.74 6.80 1.12
C ASN A 39 -15.24 7.03 -0.31
N GLU A 40 -16.00 6.63 -1.33
CA GLU A 40 -15.64 6.77 -2.74
C GLU A 40 -15.23 8.20 -3.15
N ARG A 41 -15.75 9.22 -2.47
CA ARG A 41 -15.42 10.63 -2.74
C ARG A 41 -13.94 10.95 -2.56
N ILE A 42 -13.20 10.16 -1.77
CA ILE A 42 -11.76 10.38 -1.54
C ILE A 42 -10.92 10.12 -2.80
N PHE A 43 -11.43 9.35 -3.76
CA PHE A 43 -10.74 9.01 -5.00
C PHE A 43 -10.98 10.07 -6.09
N THR A 44 -10.71 11.35 -5.77
CA THR A 44 -10.85 12.47 -6.70
C THR A 44 -9.61 13.34 -6.71
N GLU A 45 -9.33 14.03 -7.83
CA GLU A 45 -8.09 14.82 -8.00
C GLU A 45 -7.85 15.87 -6.89
N ARG A 46 -8.92 16.44 -6.32
CA ARG A 46 -8.81 17.41 -5.22
C ARG A 46 -8.04 16.81 -4.03
N PHE A 47 -8.20 15.51 -3.80
CA PHE A 47 -7.59 14.82 -2.66
C PHE A 47 -6.15 14.38 -2.91
N LEU A 48 -5.68 14.45 -4.18
CA LEU A 48 -4.24 14.39 -4.50
C LEU A 48 -3.52 15.70 -4.11
N ARG A 49 -4.24 16.83 -4.09
CA ARG A 49 -3.69 18.15 -3.71
C ARG A 49 -3.81 18.45 -2.22
N ARG A 50 -4.90 18.01 -1.58
CA ARG A 50 -5.17 18.22 -0.15
C ARG A 50 -5.75 16.96 0.45
N PRO A 51 -5.15 16.37 1.50
CA PRO A 51 -5.62 15.09 2.04
C PRO A 51 -7.05 15.20 2.63
N PRO A 52 -7.86 14.13 2.51
CA PRO A 52 -9.17 14.04 3.13
C PRO A 52 -9.07 13.99 4.66
N ARG A 53 -9.99 14.66 5.36
CA ARG A 53 -10.03 14.69 6.84
C ARG A 53 -10.76 13.50 7.46
N GLU A 54 -11.47 12.71 6.65
CA GLU A 54 -12.32 11.60 7.09
C GLU A 54 -11.53 10.32 7.44
N ILE A 55 -10.24 10.25 7.09
CA ILE A 55 -9.38 9.11 7.38
C ILE A 55 -8.56 9.44 8.63
N ARG A 56 -9.05 9.08 9.82
CA ARG A 56 -8.27 9.11 11.05
C ARG A 56 -8.52 7.87 11.88
#